data_AF-A0A2I1E1M2-F1
#
_entry.id   AF-A0A2I1E1M2-F1
#
_cell.length_a   1.000
_cell.length_b   1.000
_cell.length_c   1.000
_cell.angle_alpha   90.00
_cell.angle_beta   90.00
_cell.angle_gamma   90.00
#
_symmetry.space_group_name_H-M   'P 1'
#
loop_
_entity.id
_entity.type
_entity.pdbx_description
1 polymer ?
#
loop_
_entity_poly.entity_id
_entity_poly.type
_entity_poly.pdbx_seq_one_letter_code
_entity_poly.pdbx_strand_id
1 'polypeptide(L)'
;MSSTLKTLKTKSCYEFLLSSVSKIDTTVYSPPFATSHDMFWQLEFIPNSSEEPGHCAAFLFAIPNHEEANSSGIWSRRSILTAKLYLKNARNQIFLKRQSVKMNSFSAKLSGWGWEAFFNKANLPEHVLFGVEFDRAEMGMVSQKWPLPSNPQLPDLIPQDLVKAWEGQLNNPATSDVQFNIQGHTIYANSSILSARSKYFQLIFQGKWLESDSNGKSEPPQQARERRNSNNNVNNHQARCNHVIEVTDFHYQTFLEMLRFLYTNKVTFKKEEQFNITALDLFRIADKYLIDDLRLQAKNEIFNYLTVNDAAEFLFGTAWKYPELKEHAMKYVVLNFVHIRQTTGFKNILSDLANHPQYAEILNEILAELFPVTPVNTGKPTKEEAS
;
A
#
# COMPACT_ATOMS: atom_id res chain seq x y z
N MET A 1 16.32 -2.35 11.14
CA MET A 1 15.28 -1.73 10.29
C MET A 1 15.41 -0.22 10.38
N SER A 2 15.97 0.42 9.36
CA SER A 2 15.91 1.88 9.20
C SER A 2 15.20 2.11 7.88
N SER A 3 13.87 2.25 7.91
CA SER A 3 13.12 2.67 6.73
C SER A 3 13.37 4.16 6.56
N THR A 4 14.37 4.52 5.75
CA THR A 4 14.56 5.91 5.35
C THR A 4 13.43 6.26 4.39
N LEU A 5 12.31 6.75 4.94
CA LEU A 5 11.29 7.47 4.18
C LEU A 5 12.02 8.60 3.45
N LYS A 6 12.25 8.42 2.14
CA LYS A 6 12.58 9.52 1.26
C LYS A 6 11.35 10.42 1.22
N THR A 7 11.28 11.36 2.16
CA THR A 7 10.34 12.46 2.12
C THR A 7 10.63 13.26 0.86
N LEU A 8 9.82 13.01 -0.18
CA LEU A 8 9.78 13.84 -1.37
C LEU A 8 9.49 15.27 -0.89
N LYS A 9 10.49 16.14 -0.97
CA LYS A 9 10.36 17.58 -0.72
C LYS A 9 9.50 18.19 -1.84
N THR A 10 8.20 17.97 -1.77
CA THR A 10 7.25 18.63 -2.67
C THR A 10 6.87 19.96 -2.05
N LYS A 11 6.99 21.04 -2.84
CA LYS A 11 6.41 22.33 -2.47
C LYS A 11 4.89 22.19 -2.49
N SER A 12 4.22 22.76 -1.50
CA SER A 12 2.75 22.75 -1.43
C SER A 12 2.23 24.17 -1.47
N CYS A 13 1.18 24.37 -2.26
CA CYS A 13 0.49 25.64 -2.38
C CYS A 13 -0.99 25.43 -2.10
N TYR A 14 -1.56 26.31 -1.29
CA TYR A 14 -2.99 26.43 -1.09
C TYR A 14 -3.43 27.84 -1.46
N GLU A 15 -4.48 27.94 -2.27
CA GLU A 15 -5.06 29.20 -2.73
C GLU A 15 -6.57 29.11 -2.66
N PHE A 16 -7.22 30.21 -2.29
CA PHE A 16 -8.67 30.33 -2.42
C PHE A 16 -9.06 31.69 -2.98
N LEU A 17 -10.17 31.71 -3.70
CA LEU A 17 -10.66 32.87 -4.41
C LEU A 17 -11.52 33.74 -3.50
N LEU A 18 -11.11 34.99 -3.33
CA LEU A 18 -11.91 36.06 -2.77
C LEU A 18 -12.56 36.84 -3.92
N SER A 19 -13.88 36.73 -4.03
CA SER A 19 -14.65 37.43 -5.06
C SER A 19 -15.31 38.69 -4.50
N SER A 20 -15.34 39.75 -5.31
CA SER A 20 -15.95 41.03 -4.96
C SER A 20 -15.41 41.59 -3.63
N VAL A 21 -14.09 41.63 -3.48
CA VAL A 21 -13.41 42.01 -2.23
C VAL A 21 -13.89 43.36 -1.67
N SER A 22 -14.26 44.31 -2.54
CA SER A 22 -14.79 45.61 -2.16
C SER A 22 -16.13 45.56 -1.39
N LYS A 23 -16.89 44.46 -1.51
CA LYS A 23 -18.18 44.25 -0.84
C LYS A 23 -18.07 43.41 0.44
N ILE A 24 -16.87 42.92 0.75
CA ILE A 24 -16.65 42.08 1.93
C ILE A 24 -16.36 43.01 3.11
N ASP A 25 -17.31 43.08 4.05
CA ASP A 25 -17.15 43.86 5.28
C ASP A 25 -16.82 42.99 6.50
N THR A 26 -16.85 41.66 6.35
CA THR A 26 -16.58 40.69 7.42
C THR A 26 -15.28 39.95 7.18
N THR A 27 -14.69 39.43 8.26
CA THR A 27 -13.56 38.51 8.19
C THR A 27 -13.92 37.26 7.39
N VAL A 28 -12.99 36.80 6.54
CA VAL A 28 -13.16 35.61 5.71
C VAL A 28 -12.11 34.56 6.08
N TYR A 29 -12.58 33.34 6.32
CA TYR A 29 -11.74 32.19 6.56
C TYR A 29 -11.73 31.26 5.36
N SER A 30 -10.58 30.70 5.04
CA SER A 30 -10.51 29.61 4.07
C SER A 30 -11.06 28.31 4.66
N PRO A 31 -11.43 27.33 3.82
CA PRO A 31 -11.45 25.94 4.24
C PRO A 31 -10.13 25.52 4.90
N PRO A 32 -10.15 24.62 5.90
CA PRO A 32 -8.94 24.01 6.44
C PRO A 32 -8.18 23.24 5.37
N PHE A 33 -6.85 23.28 5.43
CA PHE A 33 -5.98 22.52 4.54
C PHE A 33 -4.79 21.97 5.33
N ALA A 34 -4.04 21.05 4.73
CA ALA A 34 -3.02 20.29 5.43
C ALA A 34 -1.66 20.35 4.73
N THR A 35 -0.58 20.26 5.51
CA THR A 35 0.78 19.99 5.00
C THR A 35 1.27 18.59 5.38
N SER A 36 0.56 17.89 6.26
CA SER A 36 0.75 16.48 6.62
C SER A 36 -0.56 15.92 7.20
N HIS A 37 -0.64 14.61 7.40
CA HIS A 37 -1.80 13.90 7.97
C HIS A 37 -2.35 14.45 9.30
N ASP A 38 -1.51 15.12 10.09
CA ASP A 38 -1.84 15.65 11.41
C ASP A 38 -1.48 17.14 11.58
N MET A 39 -1.20 17.83 10.47
CA MET A 39 -0.73 19.22 10.46
C MET A 39 -1.66 20.08 9.60
N PHE A 40 -2.63 20.69 10.26
CA PHE A 40 -3.71 21.46 9.64
C PHE A 40 -3.51 22.96 9.80
N TRP A 41 -4.02 23.71 8.82
CA TRP A 41 -3.87 25.14 8.68
C TRP A 41 -5.16 25.77 8.18
N GLN A 42 -5.32 27.07 8.42
CA GLN A 42 -6.42 27.88 7.90
C GLN A 42 -5.91 29.29 7.59
N LEU A 43 -6.41 29.89 6.53
CA LEU A 43 -6.13 31.28 6.21
C LEU A 43 -7.26 32.17 6.73
N GLU A 44 -6.89 33.34 7.25
CA GLU A 44 -7.82 34.40 7.64
C GLU A 44 -7.46 35.67 6.89
N PHE A 45 -8.47 36.28 6.25
CA PHE A 45 -8.37 37.55 5.55
C PHE A 45 -9.36 38.54 6.15
N ILE A 46 -8.85 39.70 6.57
CA ILE A 46 -9.66 40.77 7.14
C ILE A 46 -9.62 41.97 6.17
N PRO A 47 -10.71 42.28 5.47
CA PRO A 47 -10.72 43.38 4.49
C PRO A 47 -10.45 44.75 5.10
N ASN A 48 -10.87 44.97 6.35
CA ASN A 48 -10.68 46.19 7.12
C ASN A 48 -10.01 45.85 8.46
N SER A 49 -8.71 46.05 8.60
CA SER A 49 -8.06 45.91 9.91
C SER A 49 -8.59 46.98 10.88
N SER A 50 -8.84 46.58 12.13
CA SER A 50 -9.22 47.51 13.20
C SER A 50 -8.06 48.39 13.64
N GLU A 51 -6.82 47.95 13.45
CA GLU A 51 -5.61 48.66 13.90
C GLU A 51 -5.13 49.67 12.85
N GLU A 52 -5.23 49.33 11.56
CA GLU A 52 -4.73 50.14 10.45
C GLU A 52 -5.82 50.40 9.41
N PRO A 53 -6.69 51.42 9.62
CA PRO A 53 -7.77 51.75 8.72
C PRO A 53 -7.25 52.05 7.31
N GLY A 54 -7.69 51.26 6.31
CA GLY A 54 -7.26 51.38 4.91
C GLY A 54 -6.34 50.26 4.43
N HIS A 55 -5.91 49.37 5.33
CA HIS A 55 -5.22 48.13 4.98
C HIS A 55 -6.10 46.90 5.26
N CYS A 56 -5.86 45.86 4.47
CA CYS A 56 -6.37 44.52 4.76
C CYS A 56 -5.33 43.73 5.53
N ALA A 57 -5.80 42.89 6.45
CA ALA A 57 -4.98 41.98 7.23
C ALA A 57 -5.00 40.58 6.61
N ALA A 58 -3.91 39.84 6.81
CA ALA A 58 -3.76 38.48 6.34
C ALA A 58 -2.99 37.63 7.36
N PHE A 59 -3.59 36.51 7.75
CA PHE A 59 -3.04 35.61 8.75
C PHE A 59 -3.06 34.15 8.29
N LEU A 60 -2.08 33.42 8.80
CA LEU A 60 -2.01 31.96 8.75
C LEU A 60 -2.26 31.43 10.16
N PHE A 61 -3.27 30.59 10.30
CA PHE A 61 -3.57 29.86 11.53
C PHE A 61 -3.13 28.42 11.42
N ALA A 62 -2.48 27.93 12.46
CA ALA A 62 -2.23 26.52 12.70
C ALA A 62 -3.38 25.96 13.56
N ILE A 63 -4.10 24.99 13.02
CA ILE A 63 -5.12 24.26 13.76
C ILE A 63 -4.40 23.20 14.61
N PRO A 64 -4.45 23.28 15.96
CA PRO A 64 -3.74 22.35 16.82
C PRO A 64 -4.34 20.96 16.74
N ASN A 65 -3.49 19.93 16.68
CA ASN A 65 -3.92 18.56 16.94
C ASN A 65 -4.01 18.29 18.47
N HIS A 66 -4.45 17.08 18.84
CA HIS A 66 -4.65 16.72 20.25
C HIS A 66 -3.38 16.83 21.11
N GLU A 67 -2.20 16.53 20.57
CA GLU A 67 -0.93 16.67 21.29
C GLU A 67 -0.52 18.15 21.42
N GLU A 68 -0.62 18.88 20.32
CA GLU A 68 -0.26 20.29 20.22
C GLU A 68 -1.12 21.17 21.13
N ALA A 69 -2.42 20.86 21.25
CA ALA A 69 -3.34 21.57 22.13
C ALA A 69 -2.94 21.50 23.61
N ASN A 70 -2.25 20.42 24.01
CA ASN A 70 -1.81 20.19 25.39
C ASN A 70 -0.34 20.59 25.63
N SER A 71 0.34 21.14 24.61
CA SER A 71 1.76 21.49 24.70
C SER A 71 1.97 22.90 25.25
N SER A 72 2.98 23.05 26.12
CA SER A 72 3.35 24.35 26.71
C SER A 72 4.36 25.15 25.88
N GLY A 73 4.93 24.54 24.83
CA GLY A 73 6.04 25.09 24.05
C GLY A 73 5.68 25.46 22.61
N ILE A 74 6.68 25.96 21.88
CA ILE A 74 6.58 26.19 20.43
C ILE A 74 6.45 24.84 19.72
N TRP A 75 5.62 24.79 18.68
CA TRP A 75 5.42 23.59 17.88
C TRP A 75 6.61 23.34 16.94
N SER A 76 7.63 22.65 17.45
CA SER A 76 8.89 22.39 16.74
C SER A 76 8.70 21.68 15.39
N ARG A 77 7.67 20.83 15.23
CA ARG A 77 7.38 20.18 13.95
C ARG A 77 6.96 21.18 12.88
N ARG A 78 6.20 22.21 13.25
CA ARG A 78 5.72 23.26 12.36
C ARG A 78 6.80 24.30 12.06
N SER A 79 7.70 24.56 13.01
CA SER A 79 8.77 25.55 12.85
C SER A 79 9.86 25.17 11.83
N ILE A 80 9.93 23.88 11.46
CA ILE A 80 10.84 23.36 10.42
C ILE A 80 10.38 23.78 9.01
N LEU A 81 9.09 24.02 8.82
CA LEU A 81 8.54 24.46 7.54
C LEU A 81 8.87 25.93 7.29
N THR A 82 8.92 26.33 6.01
CA THR A 82 8.90 27.73 5.64
C THR A 82 7.64 28.04 4.86
N ALA A 83 6.87 29.03 5.33
CA ALA A 83 5.62 29.45 4.70
C ALA A 83 5.72 30.88 4.18
N LYS A 84 5.08 31.16 3.04
CA LYS A 84 4.96 32.49 2.46
C LYS A 84 3.51 32.76 2.13
N LEU A 85 2.91 33.75 2.80
CA LEU A 85 1.58 34.26 2.46
C LEU A 85 1.67 35.19 1.25
N TYR A 86 0.67 35.14 0.39
CA TYR A 86 0.63 36.00 -0.78
C TYR A 86 -0.80 36.32 -1.24
N LEU A 87 -0.91 37.46 -1.92
CA LEU A 87 -2.09 37.82 -2.72
C LEU A 87 -1.68 37.84 -4.18
N LYS A 88 -2.52 37.25 -5.03
CA LYS A 88 -2.40 37.30 -6.50
C LYS A 88 -3.68 37.88 -7.08
N ASN A 89 -3.55 38.57 -8.20
CA ASN A 89 -4.74 38.93 -8.97
C ASN A 89 -5.30 37.67 -9.64
N ALA A 90 -6.59 37.40 -9.45
CA ALA A 90 -7.23 36.16 -9.90
C ALA A 90 -7.25 36.01 -11.43
N ARG A 91 -7.27 37.12 -12.18
CA ARG A 91 -7.36 37.11 -13.65
C ARG A 91 -6.03 36.81 -14.33
N ASN A 92 -4.95 37.45 -13.87
CA ASN A 92 -3.64 37.36 -14.52
C ASN A 92 -2.59 36.56 -13.72
N GLN A 93 -2.95 36.08 -12.52
CA GLN A 93 -2.09 35.28 -11.64
C GLN A 93 -0.80 35.99 -11.17
N ILE A 94 -0.72 37.32 -11.34
CA ILE A 94 0.44 38.12 -10.92
C ILE A 94 0.37 38.35 -9.42
N PHE A 95 1.50 38.14 -8.74
CA PHE A 95 1.65 38.42 -7.31
C PHE A 95 1.52 39.93 -7.04
N LEU A 96 0.58 40.30 -6.17
CA LEU A 96 0.41 41.65 -5.63
C LEU A 96 1.37 41.87 -4.46
N LYS A 97 1.45 40.88 -3.56
CA LYS A 97 2.38 40.85 -2.43
C LYS A 97 2.66 39.41 -2.03
N ARG A 98 3.89 39.15 -1.59
CA ARG A 98 4.33 37.85 -1.04
C ARG A 98 5.29 38.09 0.11
N GLN A 99 5.03 37.47 1.26
CA GLN A 99 5.79 37.73 2.48
C GLN A 99 5.96 36.46 3.33
N SER A 100 7.14 36.31 3.93
CA SER A 100 7.51 35.13 4.73
C SER A 100 6.90 35.17 6.13
N VAL A 101 6.31 34.05 6.55
CA VAL A 101 5.69 33.86 7.87
C VAL A 101 6.73 33.45 8.90
N LYS A 102 6.60 33.95 10.13
CA LYS A 102 7.47 33.55 11.24
C LYS A 102 7.01 32.21 11.86
N MET A 103 7.49 31.11 11.29
CA MET A 103 7.05 29.75 11.65
C MET A 103 7.47 29.30 13.06
N ASN A 104 8.48 29.92 13.67
CA ASN A 104 8.91 29.60 15.04
C ASN A 104 8.09 30.29 16.14
N SER A 105 6.97 30.94 15.80
CA SER A 105 6.08 31.60 16.78
C SER A 105 4.81 30.81 17.09
N PHE A 106 4.51 29.76 16.34
CA PHE A 106 3.31 28.97 16.54
C PHE A 106 3.38 28.10 17.80
N SER A 107 2.36 28.22 18.65
CA SER A 107 2.20 27.45 19.89
C SER A 107 0.72 27.35 20.26
N ALA A 108 0.39 26.57 21.30
CA ALA A 108 -1.00 26.48 21.80
C ALA A 108 -1.58 27.84 22.23
N LYS A 109 -0.73 28.78 22.65
CA LYS A 109 -1.13 30.14 23.04
C LYS A 109 -1.19 31.12 21.87
N LEU A 110 -0.43 30.86 20.81
CA LEU A 110 -0.30 31.73 19.64
C LEU A 110 -0.39 30.85 18.39
N SER A 111 -1.62 30.50 18.03
CA SER A 111 -1.93 29.63 16.88
C SER A 111 -2.00 30.38 15.56
N GLY A 112 -2.05 31.72 15.58
CA GLY A 112 -2.10 32.57 14.39
C GLY A 112 -0.88 33.45 14.25
N TRP A 113 -0.42 33.65 13.02
CA TRP A 113 0.61 34.64 12.70
C TRP A 113 0.35 35.28 11.34
N GLY A 114 0.53 36.61 11.25
CA GLY A 114 0.24 37.37 10.04
C GLY A 114 0.54 38.85 10.21
N TRP A 115 -0.13 39.67 9.39
CA TRP A 115 0.02 41.11 9.39
C TRP A 115 -1.33 41.80 9.38
N GLU A 116 -1.51 42.74 10.30
CA GLU A 116 -2.68 43.66 10.34
C GLU A 116 -2.71 44.60 9.13
N ALA A 117 -1.55 45.11 8.72
CA ALA A 117 -1.39 45.92 7.52
C ALA A 117 -0.73 45.13 6.38
N PHE A 118 -1.38 44.06 5.91
CA PHE A 118 -0.82 43.22 4.85
C PHE A 118 -0.81 43.93 3.49
N PHE A 119 -1.92 44.51 3.03
CA PHE A 119 -1.96 45.18 1.73
C PHE A 119 -2.93 46.36 1.71
N ASN A 120 -2.65 47.40 0.92
CA ASN A 120 -3.50 48.59 0.84
C ASN A 120 -4.83 48.24 0.13
N LYS A 121 -5.95 48.49 0.82
CA LYS A 121 -7.29 48.13 0.34
C LYS A 121 -7.66 48.83 -0.97
N ALA A 122 -7.24 50.09 -1.16
CA ALA A 122 -7.58 50.88 -2.35
C ALA A 122 -6.99 50.29 -3.65
N ASN A 123 -5.92 49.50 -3.53
CA ASN A 123 -5.22 48.89 -4.66
C ASN A 123 -5.65 47.44 -4.91
N LEU A 124 -6.64 46.91 -4.18
CA LEU A 124 -7.10 45.54 -4.36
C LEU A 124 -7.97 45.40 -5.62
N PRO A 125 -7.68 44.42 -6.49
CA PRO A 125 -8.58 44.03 -7.58
C PRO A 125 -9.93 43.51 -7.06
N GLU A 126 -10.93 43.48 -7.94
CA GLU A 126 -12.26 42.93 -7.63
C GLU A 126 -12.22 41.45 -7.21
N HIS A 127 -11.32 40.67 -7.82
CA HIS A 127 -11.12 39.25 -7.51
C HIS A 127 -9.64 38.97 -7.22
N VAL A 128 -9.38 38.39 -6.05
CA VAL A 128 -8.03 38.16 -5.53
C VAL A 128 -7.90 36.72 -5.08
N LEU A 129 -6.78 36.08 -5.40
CA LEU A 129 -6.40 34.80 -4.84
C LEU A 129 -5.54 35.05 -3.61
N PHE A 130 -6.04 34.60 -2.46
CA PHE A 130 -5.27 34.59 -1.23
C PHE A 130 -4.75 33.18 -0.99
N GLY A 131 -3.44 33.09 -0.75
CA GLY A 131 -2.81 31.78 -0.65
C GLY A 131 -1.54 31.78 0.19
N VAL A 132 -1.08 30.56 0.42
CA VAL A 132 0.16 30.27 1.13
C VAL A 132 0.96 29.23 0.37
N GLU A 133 2.27 29.37 0.38
CA GLU A 133 3.21 28.41 -0.18
C GLU A 133 4.12 27.90 0.92
N PHE A 134 4.21 26.57 1.02
CA PHE A 134 5.14 25.84 1.88
C PHE A 134 6.26 25.22 1.05
N ASP A 135 7.48 25.26 1.57
CA ASP A 135 8.64 24.59 0.98
C ASP A 135 8.59 23.06 1.07
N ARG A 136 7.77 22.54 1.98
CA ARG A 136 7.58 21.11 2.22
C ARG A 136 6.13 20.79 2.58
N ALA A 137 5.61 19.74 1.96
CA ALA A 137 4.46 19.01 2.47
C ALA A 137 4.72 17.50 2.41
N GLU A 138 4.25 16.80 3.42
CA GLU A 138 4.27 15.35 3.53
C GLU A 138 2.85 14.85 3.26
N MET A 139 2.39 15.03 2.02
CA MET A 139 1.10 14.50 1.57
C MET A 139 1.33 13.10 1.00
N GLY A 140 1.41 12.11 1.89
CA GLY A 140 1.53 10.70 1.53
C GLY A 140 0.56 9.86 2.35
N MET A 141 0.27 8.64 1.90
CA MET A 141 -0.37 7.64 2.76
C MET A 141 0.55 7.41 3.96
N VAL A 142 0.26 8.06 5.08
CA VAL A 142 0.94 7.77 6.34
C VAL A 142 0.42 6.42 6.78
N SER A 143 1.28 5.40 6.67
CA SER A 143 1.12 4.20 7.46
C SER A 143 1.02 4.67 8.90
N GLN A 144 -0.18 4.62 9.48
CA GLN A 144 -0.39 4.97 10.88
C GLN A 144 0.63 4.13 11.65
N LYS A 145 1.63 4.80 12.25
CA LYS A 145 2.46 4.12 13.23
C LYS A 145 1.53 3.68 14.32
N TRP A 146 1.50 2.38 14.53
CA TRP A 146 0.67 1.71 15.52
C TRP A 146 0.78 2.47 16.86
N PRO A 147 -0.35 2.86 17.49
CA PRO A 147 -0.37 3.76 18.65
C PRO A 147 0.16 3.11 19.93
N LEU A 148 0.33 1.78 19.94
CA LEU A 148 1.09 1.13 20.99
C LEU A 148 2.58 1.26 20.66
N PRO A 149 3.46 1.53 21.65
CA PRO A 149 4.89 1.51 21.40
C PRO A 149 5.21 0.17 20.75
N SER A 150 5.66 0.21 19.49
CA SER A 150 6.36 -0.93 18.90
C SER A 150 7.59 -1.08 19.79
N ASN A 151 7.50 -1.95 20.80
CA ASN A 151 8.59 -2.16 21.71
C ASN A 151 9.80 -2.54 20.85
N PRO A 152 10.85 -1.70 20.77
CA PRO A 152 12.01 -2.00 19.93
C PRO A 152 12.71 -3.30 20.39
N GLN A 153 12.39 -3.78 21.59
CA GLN A 153 12.87 -5.02 22.19
C GLN A 153 11.89 -6.20 22.13
N LEU A 154 10.70 -6.05 21.54
CA LEU A 154 9.90 -7.21 21.09
C LEU A 154 9.96 -7.27 19.58
N PRO A 155 11.03 -7.84 18.99
CA PRO A 155 10.90 -8.41 17.68
C PRO A 155 9.78 -9.46 17.69
N ASP A 156 9.22 -9.75 16.53
CA ASP A 156 8.43 -10.96 16.23
C ASP A 156 9.26 -12.24 16.43
N LEU A 157 9.79 -12.45 17.63
CA LEU A 157 10.68 -13.52 18.02
C LEU A 157 9.83 -14.70 18.47
N ILE A 158 9.36 -15.45 17.49
CA ILE A 158 9.33 -16.90 17.67
C ILE A 158 10.75 -17.27 18.15
N PRO A 159 10.92 -17.92 19.32
CA PRO A 159 12.23 -18.30 19.82
C PRO A 159 13.04 -19.02 18.73
N GLN A 160 14.27 -18.56 18.48
CA GLN A 160 15.03 -19.01 17.31
C GLN A 160 15.42 -20.49 17.40
N ASP A 161 15.54 -21.01 18.62
CA ASP A 161 15.68 -22.43 18.92
C ASP A 161 14.45 -23.23 18.47
N LEU A 162 13.24 -22.70 18.70
CA LEU A 162 11.99 -23.31 18.20
C LEU A 162 11.96 -23.30 16.66
N VAL A 163 12.29 -22.16 16.03
CA VAL A 163 12.37 -22.06 14.56
C VAL A 163 13.33 -23.12 14.00
N LYS A 164 14.55 -23.22 14.56
CA LYS A 164 15.54 -24.22 14.14
C LYS A 164 15.07 -25.65 14.38
N ALA A 165 14.40 -25.92 15.49
CA ALA A 165 13.88 -27.24 15.82
C ALA A 165 12.84 -27.71 14.79
N TRP A 166 11.89 -26.84 14.41
CA TRP A 166 10.89 -27.15 13.39
C TRP A 166 11.49 -27.20 11.98
N GLU A 167 12.44 -26.31 11.66
CA GLU A 167 13.17 -26.37 10.40
C GLU A 167 13.91 -27.71 10.23
N GLY A 168 14.50 -28.25 11.31
CA GLY A 168 15.12 -29.58 11.31
C GLY A 168 14.15 -30.76 11.19
N GLN A 169 12.84 -30.54 11.35
CA GLN A 169 11.81 -31.56 11.05
C GLN A 169 11.39 -31.56 9.58
N LEU A 170 11.69 -30.50 8.84
CA LEU A 170 11.48 -30.46 7.40
C LEU A 170 12.61 -31.24 6.71
N ASN A 171 12.26 -32.00 5.67
CA ASN A 171 13.17 -32.83 4.91
C ASN A 171 13.89 -33.92 5.74
N ASN A 172 13.24 -34.42 6.78
CA ASN A 172 13.74 -35.52 7.60
C ASN A 172 12.99 -36.84 7.27
N PRO A 173 13.62 -37.78 6.52
CA PRO A 173 12.96 -39.03 6.12
C PRO A 173 12.56 -39.94 7.29
N ALA A 174 13.19 -39.80 8.46
CA ALA A 174 12.93 -40.66 9.61
C ALA A 174 11.62 -40.34 10.33
N THR A 175 11.19 -39.07 10.28
CA THR A 175 9.98 -38.59 10.96
C THR A 175 8.81 -38.28 10.01
N SER A 176 9.10 -38.14 8.72
CA SER A 176 8.13 -37.73 7.71
C SER A 176 7.19 -38.85 7.26
N ASP A 177 5.95 -38.48 6.96
CA ASP A 177 4.91 -39.36 6.40
C ASP A 177 4.43 -38.91 5.01
N VAL A 178 4.95 -37.79 4.50
CA VAL A 178 4.68 -37.25 3.16
C VAL A 178 5.99 -37.11 2.38
N GLN A 179 5.94 -37.45 1.09
CA GLN A 179 7.01 -37.25 0.12
C GLN A 179 6.49 -36.41 -1.05
N PHE A 180 7.13 -35.29 -1.32
CA PHE A 180 6.90 -34.49 -2.52
C PHE A 180 8.02 -34.72 -3.53
N ASN A 181 7.65 -35.05 -4.76
CA ASN A 181 8.59 -35.19 -5.88
C ASN A 181 8.44 -33.96 -6.80
N ILE A 182 9.52 -33.18 -6.93
CA ILE A 182 9.54 -31.92 -7.69
C ILE A 182 10.81 -31.89 -8.54
N GLN A 183 10.68 -31.88 -9.87
CA GLN A 183 11.82 -31.74 -10.79
C GLN A 183 12.97 -32.74 -10.51
N GLY A 184 12.64 -33.99 -10.18
CA GLY A 184 13.62 -35.05 -9.83
C GLY A 184 14.23 -34.93 -8.43
N HIS A 185 13.82 -33.94 -7.64
CA HIS A 185 14.19 -33.78 -6.24
C HIS A 185 13.07 -34.25 -5.33
N THR A 186 13.43 -34.76 -4.16
CA THR A 186 12.47 -35.25 -3.17
C THR A 186 12.53 -34.39 -1.91
N ILE A 187 11.36 -33.96 -1.42
CA ILE A 187 11.21 -33.25 -0.15
C ILE A 187 10.33 -34.06 0.79
N TYR A 188 10.84 -34.35 1.99
CA TYR A 188 10.08 -35.05 3.03
C TYR A 188 9.37 -34.08 3.98
N ALA A 189 8.12 -34.36 4.33
CA ALA A 189 7.30 -33.51 5.21
C ALA A 189 6.31 -34.31 6.07
N ASN A 190 5.62 -33.60 6.97
CA ASN A 190 4.66 -34.15 7.92
C ASN A 190 3.23 -33.70 7.61
N SER A 191 2.33 -34.65 7.32
CA SER A 191 0.92 -34.42 6.96
C SER A 191 0.16 -33.65 8.05
N SER A 192 0.46 -33.92 9.33
CA SER A 192 -0.19 -33.29 10.48
C SER A 192 0.10 -31.79 10.56
N ILE A 193 1.36 -31.39 10.34
CA ILE A 193 1.79 -29.99 10.33
C ILE A 193 1.14 -29.27 9.15
N LEU A 194 1.24 -29.86 7.96
CA LEU A 194 0.68 -29.29 6.73
C LEU A 194 -0.84 -29.13 6.83
N SER A 195 -1.55 -30.14 7.34
CA SER A 195 -3.01 -30.10 7.55
C SER A 195 -3.43 -29.03 8.55
N ALA A 196 -2.63 -28.78 9.58
CA ALA A 196 -2.92 -27.75 10.57
C ALA A 196 -2.71 -26.32 10.01
N ARG A 197 -1.87 -26.17 8.98
CA ARG A 197 -1.38 -24.88 8.49
C ARG A 197 -1.85 -24.50 7.08
N SER A 198 -2.48 -25.44 6.36
CA SER A 198 -3.04 -25.21 5.04
C SER A 198 -4.33 -26.00 4.88
N LYS A 199 -5.40 -25.29 4.49
CA LYS A 199 -6.70 -25.93 4.23
C LYS A 199 -6.62 -26.89 3.05
N TYR A 200 -5.84 -26.55 2.04
CA TYR A 200 -5.59 -27.41 0.90
C TYR A 200 -4.96 -28.74 1.33
N PHE A 201 -3.86 -28.70 2.10
CA PHE A 201 -3.19 -29.92 2.57
C PHE A 201 -4.05 -30.71 3.56
N GLN A 202 -4.90 -30.05 4.35
CA GLN A 202 -5.88 -30.77 5.15
C GLN A 202 -6.83 -31.62 4.29
N LEU A 203 -7.30 -31.08 3.17
CA LEU A 203 -8.29 -31.75 2.33
C LEU A 203 -7.68 -32.86 1.46
N ILE A 204 -6.45 -32.68 0.96
CA ILE A 204 -5.75 -33.70 0.16
C ILE A 204 -5.43 -34.95 0.99
N PHE A 205 -4.99 -34.78 2.26
CA PHE A 205 -4.70 -35.91 3.14
C PHE A 205 -5.96 -36.57 3.70
N GLN A 206 -7.12 -35.89 3.67
CA GLN A 206 -8.42 -36.46 3.98
C GLN A 206 -9.05 -37.25 2.82
N GLY A 207 -8.40 -37.33 1.66
CA GLY A 207 -8.91 -38.09 0.50
C GLY A 207 -10.05 -37.40 -0.25
N LYS A 208 -10.17 -36.06 -0.17
CA LYS A 208 -11.27 -35.31 -0.80
C LYS A 208 -10.91 -34.73 -2.18
N TRP A 209 -9.69 -34.95 -2.67
CA TRP A 209 -9.13 -34.29 -3.87
C TRP A 209 -8.46 -35.31 -4.80
N LEU A 210 -8.39 -34.97 -6.09
CA LEU A 210 -7.90 -35.85 -7.17
C LEU A 210 -6.47 -36.37 -6.95
N GLU A 211 -5.62 -35.60 -6.28
CA GLU A 211 -4.22 -35.95 -6.02
C GLU A 211 -4.08 -37.11 -5.00
N SER A 212 -5.14 -37.41 -4.24
CA SER A 212 -5.21 -38.52 -3.28
C SER A 212 -5.25 -39.91 -3.96
N ASP A 213 -5.65 -39.99 -5.24
CA ASP A 213 -5.85 -41.25 -5.98
C ASP A 213 -4.55 -41.84 -6.57
N SER A 214 -3.40 -41.27 -6.24
CA SER A 214 -2.08 -41.76 -6.68
C SER A 214 -1.63 -43.04 -5.96
N ASN A 215 -2.34 -43.47 -4.91
CA ASN A 215 -2.11 -44.78 -4.29
C ASN A 215 -2.74 -45.87 -5.16
N GLY A 216 -1.90 -46.57 -5.92
CA GLY A 216 -2.31 -47.68 -6.78
C GLY A 216 -3.24 -48.68 -6.09
N LYS A 217 -4.33 -49.00 -6.79
CA LYS A 217 -5.17 -50.21 -6.70
C LYS A 217 -5.29 -50.84 -5.30
N SER A 218 -6.37 -50.54 -4.60
CA SER A 218 -6.99 -51.51 -3.69
C SER A 218 -8.39 -51.85 -4.21
N GLU A 219 -8.60 -53.14 -4.44
CA GLU A 219 -9.84 -53.75 -4.92
C GLU A 219 -11.04 -53.50 -3.98
N PRO A 220 -12.29 -53.70 -4.44
CA PRO A 220 -13.48 -53.40 -3.66
C PRO A 220 -13.62 -54.34 -2.44
N PRO A 221 -14.33 -53.92 -1.38
CA PRO A 221 -14.42 -54.69 -0.14
C PRO A 221 -15.30 -55.94 -0.33
N GLN A 222 -14.67 -57.11 -0.39
CA GLN A 222 -15.35 -58.39 -0.17
C GLN A 222 -15.08 -58.90 1.24
N GLN A 223 -16.19 -59.16 1.93
CA GLN A 223 -16.29 -59.83 3.23
C GLN A 223 -15.59 -61.20 3.20
N ALA A 224 -14.70 -61.48 4.16
CA ALA A 224 -14.75 -62.69 5.00
C ALA A 224 -13.46 -62.92 5.82
N ARG A 225 -13.69 -63.16 7.12
CA ARG A 225 -13.07 -64.16 8.00
C ARG A 225 -11.58 -64.06 8.37
N GLU A 226 -11.40 -63.76 9.66
CA GLU A 226 -10.46 -64.36 10.61
C GLU A 226 -9.49 -65.42 10.07
N ARG A 227 -8.18 -65.16 10.26
CA ARG A 227 -7.22 -66.15 10.74
C ARG A 227 -6.00 -65.44 11.34
N ARG A 228 -5.80 -65.63 12.65
CA ARG A 228 -4.53 -65.39 13.34
C ARG A 228 -3.44 -66.25 12.71
N ASN A 229 -2.26 -65.69 12.46
CA ASN A 229 -1.02 -66.39 12.75
C ASN A 229 0.14 -65.43 12.99
N SER A 230 0.92 -65.78 14.02
CA SER A 230 2.13 -65.10 14.49
C SER A 230 3.32 -65.30 13.55
N ASN A 231 4.23 -64.32 13.65
CA ASN A 231 5.65 -64.33 13.31
C ASN A 231 6.02 -64.23 11.82
N ASN A 232 6.51 -63.05 11.42
CA ASN A 232 7.94 -62.88 11.15
C ASN A 232 8.32 -61.39 11.14
N ASN A 233 9.43 -61.12 11.83
CA ASN A 233 10.00 -59.81 12.05
C ASN A 233 11.25 -59.69 11.16
N VAL A 234 11.15 -59.06 9.98
CA VAL A 234 12.31 -58.58 9.22
C VAL A 234 11.90 -57.32 8.43
N ASN A 235 12.44 -56.18 8.87
CA ASN A 235 12.60 -54.90 8.16
C ASN A 235 11.33 -54.15 7.67
N ASN A 236 10.57 -53.62 8.63
CA ASN A 236 9.49 -52.66 8.36
C ASN A 236 9.95 -51.19 8.56
N HIS A 237 11.09 -50.80 7.97
CA HIS A 237 11.50 -49.38 7.90
C HIS A 237 11.06 -48.68 6.60
N GLN A 238 10.31 -49.39 5.75
CA GLN A 238 9.78 -48.89 4.48
C GLN A 238 8.29 -48.47 4.55
N ALA A 239 7.74 -48.22 5.75
CA ALA A 239 6.29 -48.10 5.94
C ALA A 239 5.85 -46.90 6.80
N ARG A 240 6.36 -45.70 6.50
CA ARG A 240 5.80 -44.46 7.10
C ARG A 240 5.40 -43.39 6.10
N CYS A 241 5.90 -43.42 4.87
CA CYS A 241 5.47 -42.50 3.84
C CYS A 241 4.11 -42.94 3.28
N ASN A 242 3.04 -42.40 3.84
CA ASN A 242 1.67 -42.74 3.47
C ASN A 242 1.19 -41.95 2.25
N HIS A 243 1.88 -40.85 1.92
CA HIS A 243 1.49 -39.93 0.86
C HIS A 243 2.69 -39.57 -0.01
N VAL A 244 2.63 -39.93 -1.30
CA VAL A 244 3.58 -39.52 -2.33
C VAL A 244 2.86 -38.59 -3.29
N ILE A 245 3.32 -37.35 -3.41
CA ILE A 245 2.68 -36.29 -4.21
C ILE A 245 3.67 -35.78 -5.25
N GLU A 246 3.27 -35.83 -6.51
CA GLU A 246 4.02 -35.25 -7.63
C GLU A 246 3.64 -33.77 -7.81
N VAL A 247 4.64 -32.89 -7.86
CA VAL A 247 4.44 -31.46 -8.06
C VAL A 247 5.19 -31.02 -9.32
N THR A 248 4.43 -30.60 -10.33
CA THR A 248 4.97 -30.27 -11.66
C THR A 248 4.92 -28.78 -11.99
N ASP A 249 4.18 -27.99 -11.22
CA ASP A 249 3.81 -26.61 -11.55
C ASP A 249 4.63 -25.54 -10.80
N PHE A 250 5.52 -25.95 -9.89
CA PHE A 250 6.43 -25.05 -9.18
C PHE A 250 7.87 -25.56 -9.19
N HIS A 251 8.80 -24.60 -9.16
CA HIS A 251 10.22 -24.90 -8.97
C HIS A 251 10.46 -25.43 -7.54
N TYR A 252 11.41 -26.37 -7.41
CA TYR A 252 11.79 -26.98 -6.13
C TYR A 252 11.98 -25.94 -5.02
N GLN A 253 12.72 -24.88 -5.31
CA GLN A 253 13.06 -23.84 -4.33
C GLN A 253 11.83 -23.07 -3.83
N THR A 254 10.89 -22.69 -4.71
CA THR A 254 9.65 -22.00 -4.33
C THR A 254 8.79 -22.88 -3.45
N PHE A 255 8.71 -24.18 -3.79
CA PHE A 255 7.95 -25.15 -3.01
C PHE A 255 8.57 -25.39 -1.63
N LEU A 256 9.90 -25.54 -1.57
CA LEU A 256 10.64 -25.69 -0.33
C LEU A 256 10.46 -24.49 0.60
N GLU A 257 10.50 -23.27 0.06
CA GLU A 257 10.27 -22.03 0.81
C GLU A 257 8.85 -21.98 1.39
N MET A 258 7.83 -22.36 0.61
CA MET A 258 6.45 -22.49 1.09
C MET A 258 6.34 -23.52 2.23
N LEU A 259 6.97 -24.69 2.10
CA LEU A 259 6.99 -25.69 3.16
C LEU A 259 7.71 -25.17 4.41
N ARG A 260 8.86 -24.49 4.25
CA ARG A 260 9.57 -23.89 5.38
C ARG A 260 8.68 -22.87 6.09
N PHE A 261 7.92 -22.07 5.35
CA PHE A 261 6.95 -21.15 5.93
C PHE A 261 5.88 -21.89 6.76
N LEU A 262 5.33 -23.00 6.26
CA LEU A 262 4.33 -23.78 7.01
C LEU A 262 4.88 -24.32 8.34
N TYR A 263 6.16 -24.68 8.38
CA TYR A 263 6.84 -25.20 9.58
C TYR A 263 7.27 -24.10 10.56
N THR A 264 7.74 -22.98 10.06
CA THR A 264 8.46 -21.98 10.88
C THR A 264 7.73 -20.64 11.03
N ASN A 265 6.70 -20.42 10.21
CA ASN A 265 6.04 -19.13 10.02
C ASN A 265 7.01 -17.99 9.64
N LYS A 266 8.15 -18.33 9.05
CA LYS A 266 9.17 -17.39 8.56
C LYS A 266 9.34 -17.57 7.06
N VAL A 267 9.35 -16.45 6.34
CA VAL A 267 9.63 -16.38 4.90
C VAL A 267 10.88 -15.54 4.68
N THR A 268 11.63 -15.84 3.63
CA THR A 268 12.87 -15.14 3.29
C THR A 268 12.84 -14.78 1.81
N PHE A 269 12.62 -13.49 1.51
CA PHE A 269 12.60 -12.96 0.15
C PHE A 269 14.00 -12.58 -0.37
N LYS A 270 15.04 -13.26 0.13
CA LYS A 270 16.43 -12.88 -0.16
C LYS A 270 16.79 -13.09 -1.63
N LYS A 271 17.45 -12.08 -2.19
CA LYS A 271 18.21 -12.14 -3.45
C LYS A 271 19.65 -12.60 -3.16
N GLU A 272 19.84 -13.82 -2.71
CA GLU A 272 21.19 -14.41 -2.77
C GLU A 272 21.38 -14.93 -4.20
N GLU A 273 22.53 -14.64 -4.82
CA GLU A 273 22.84 -14.84 -6.25
C GLU A 273 22.66 -16.29 -6.76
N GLN A 274 22.36 -17.23 -5.87
CA GLN A 274 22.18 -18.65 -6.16
C GLN A 274 20.71 -19.08 -6.28
N PHE A 275 19.73 -18.28 -5.82
CA PHE A 275 18.32 -18.70 -5.79
C PHE A 275 17.37 -17.57 -6.17
N ASN A 276 16.85 -17.61 -7.40
CA ASN A 276 15.88 -16.64 -7.91
C ASN A 276 14.44 -17.02 -7.48
N ILE A 277 14.11 -16.89 -6.20
CA ILE A 277 12.70 -16.91 -5.76
C ILE A 277 12.19 -15.47 -5.77
N THR A 278 11.11 -15.20 -6.50
CA THR A 278 10.47 -13.89 -6.44
C THR A 278 9.33 -13.88 -5.43
N ALA A 279 9.02 -12.72 -4.86
CA ALA A 279 7.82 -12.54 -4.05
C ALA A 279 6.54 -12.91 -4.82
N LEU A 280 6.54 -12.74 -6.14
CA LEU A 280 5.43 -13.14 -7.01
C LEU A 280 5.27 -14.66 -7.09
N ASP A 281 6.36 -15.43 -7.12
CA ASP A 281 6.30 -16.89 -7.10
C ASP A 281 5.73 -17.40 -5.77
N LEU A 282 6.12 -16.77 -4.67
CA LEU A 282 5.58 -17.06 -3.34
C LEU A 282 4.11 -16.65 -3.20
N PHE A 283 3.71 -15.56 -3.84
CA PHE A 283 2.29 -15.19 -3.92
C PHE A 283 1.48 -16.26 -4.66
N ARG A 284 1.95 -16.69 -5.84
CA ARG A 284 1.27 -17.70 -6.68
C ARG A 284 1.13 -19.05 -5.99
N ILE A 285 2.21 -19.52 -5.34
CA ILE A 285 2.17 -20.81 -4.63
C ILE A 285 1.25 -20.71 -3.41
N ALA A 286 1.31 -19.61 -2.65
CA ALA A 286 0.44 -19.42 -1.50
C ALA A 286 -1.05 -19.35 -1.89
N ASP A 287 -1.37 -18.74 -3.03
CA ASP A 287 -2.73 -18.72 -3.60
C ASP A 287 -3.20 -20.14 -3.97
N LYS A 288 -2.39 -20.94 -4.67
CA LYS A 288 -2.75 -22.32 -5.03
C LYS A 288 -3.00 -23.19 -3.79
N TYR A 289 -2.08 -23.16 -2.82
CA TYR A 289 -2.13 -24.03 -1.64
C TYR A 289 -2.94 -23.42 -0.47
N LEU A 290 -3.68 -22.33 -0.72
CA LEU A 290 -4.57 -21.65 0.22
C LEU A 290 -3.89 -21.30 1.56
N ILE A 291 -2.74 -20.63 1.46
CA ILE A 291 -1.91 -20.19 2.60
C ILE A 291 -2.01 -18.65 2.71
N ASP A 292 -3.10 -18.17 3.30
CA ASP A 292 -3.44 -16.74 3.33
C ASP A 292 -2.35 -15.85 3.95
N ASP A 293 -1.73 -16.31 5.03
CA ASP A 293 -0.66 -15.55 5.72
C ASP A 293 0.56 -15.33 4.82
N LEU A 294 0.99 -16.37 4.08
CA LEU A 294 2.12 -16.28 3.15
C LEU A 294 1.74 -15.41 1.95
N ARG A 295 0.52 -15.55 1.45
CA ARG A 295 -0.01 -14.76 0.33
C ARG A 295 -0.03 -13.27 0.67
N LEU A 296 -0.48 -12.92 1.87
CA LEU A 296 -0.47 -11.55 2.37
C LEU A 296 0.96 -11.00 2.53
N GLN A 297 1.87 -11.78 3.11
CA GLN A 297 3.27 -11.36 3.27
C GLN A 297 3.95 -11.15 1.91
N ALA A 298 3.74 -12.07 0.96
CA ALA A 298 4.26 -11.95 -0.41
C ALA A 298 3.67 -10.74 -1.14
N LYS A 299 2.36 -10.48 -1.01
CA LYS A 299 1.71 -9.27 -1.54
C LYS A 299 2.38 -8.00 -1.02
N ASN A 300 2.58 -7.89 0.29
CA ASN A 300 3.21 -6.73 0.89
C ASN A 300 4.64 -6.54 0.38
N GLU A 301 5.39 -7.63 0.25
CA GLU A 301 6.75 -7.59 -0.29
C GLU A 301 6.79 -7.11 -1.74
N ILE A 302 5.86 -7.58 -2.60
CA ILE A 302 5.74 -7.11 -3.98
C ILE A 302 5.59 -5.58 -4.03
N PHE A 303 4.68 -5.02 -3.22
CA PHE A 303 4.41 -3.59 -3.23
C PHE A 303 5.48 -2.74 -2.52
N ASN A 304 6.19 -3.30 -1.53
CA ASN A 304 7.31 -2.63 -0.87
C ASN A 304 8.46 -2.33 -1.83
N TYR A 305 8.66 -3.18 -2.84
CA TYR A 305 9.75 -3.07 -3.82
C TYR A 305 9.28 -2.71 -5.23
N LEU A 306 7.99 -2.42 -5.42
CA LEU A 306 7.46 -2.00 -6.71
C LEU A 306 8.03 -0.63 -7.10
N THR A 307 8.68 -0.55 -8.25
CA THR A 307 9.25 0.70 -8.77
C THR A 307 8.47 1.23 -9.96
N VAL A 308 8.67 2.51 -10.31
CA VAL A 308 8.12 3.13 -11.54
C VAL A 308 8.52 2.35 -12.79
N ASN A 309 9.70 1.74 -12.83
CA ASN A 309 10.19 1.00 -13.99
C ASN A 309 9.44 -0.34 -14.16
N ASP A 310 9.15 -1.02 -13.04
CA ASP A 310 8.59 -2.36 -13.03
C ASP A 310 7.05 -2.35 -12.98
N ALA A 311 6.43 -1.24 -12.57
CA ALA A 311 4.99 -1.14 -12.32
C ALA A 311 4.12 -1.48 -13.54
N ALA A 312 4.52 -1.05 -14.74
CA ALA A 312 3.79 -1.37 -15.96
C ALA A 312 3.86 -2.87 -16.29
N GLU A 313 5.07 -3.43 -16.31
CA GLU A 313 5.27 -4.86 -16.60
C GLU A 313 4.55 -5.74 -15.58
N PHE A 314 4.58 -5.35 -14.30
CA PHE A 314 3.82 -6.03 -13.26
C PHE A 314 2.31 -5.97 -13.50
N LEU A 315 1.75 -4.79 -13.74
CA LEU A 315 0.30 -4.59 -13.92
C LEU A 315 -0.24 -5.35 -15.13
N PHE A 316 0.33 -5.09 -16.31
CA PHE A 316 -0.12 -5.65 -17.59
C PHE A 316 0.34 -7.09 -17.82
N GLY A 317 1.39 -7.54 -17.14
CA GLY A 317 1.90 -8.91 -17.26
C GLY A 317 1.23 -9.90 -16.32
N THR A 318 1.10 -9.56 -15.02
CA THR A 318 0.62 -10.53 -14.01
C THR A 318 -0.48 -10.00 -13.10
N ALA A 319 -0.43 -8.76 -12.64
CA ALA A 319 -1.32 -8.29 -11.58
C ALA A 319 -2.80 -8.36 -11.97
N TRP A 320 -3.11 -8.15 -13.26
CA TRP A 320 -4.47 -8.24 -13.79
C TRP A 320 -5.17 -9.58 -13.54
N LYS A 321 -4.42 -10.67 -13.39
CA LYS A 321 -4.95 -12.02 -13.10
C LYS A 321 -5.53 -12.11 -11.68
N TYR A 322 -5.14 -11.20 -10.79
CA TYR A 322 -5.48 -11.22 -9.38
C TYR A 322 -6.13 -9.89 -9.01
N PRO A 323 -7.46 -9.85 -8.76
CA PRO A 323 -8.19 -8.60 -8.54
C PRO A 323 -7.54 -7.68 -7.49
N GLU A 324 -7.07 -8.25 -6.38
CA GLU A 324 -6.41 -7.49 -5.32
C GLU A 324 -5.05 -6.90 -5.71
N LEU A 325 -4.27 -7.58 -6.55
CA LEU A 325 -3.00 -7.05 -7.04
C LEU A 325 -3.24 -6.01 -8.12
N LYS A 326 -4.22 -6.25 -9.01
CA LYS A 326 -4.65 -5.30 -10.05
C LYS A 326 -5.04 -3.98 -9.44
N GLU A 327 -5.93 -3.98 -8.45
CA GLU A 327 -6.42 -2.76 -7.79
C GLU A 327 -5.27 -1.91 -7.20
N HIS A 328 -4.38 -2.54 -6.43
CA HIS A 328 -3.28 -1.85 -5.76
C HIS A 328 -2.22 -1.35 -6.76
N ALA A 329 -1.88 -2.18 -7.76
CA ALA A 329 -0.94 -1.81 -8.81
C ALA A 329 -1.51 -0.69 -9.69
N MET A 330 -2.79 -0.75 -10.04
CA MET A 330 -3.46 0.27 -10.84
C MET A 330 -3.44 1.63 -10.14
N LYS A 331 -3.74 1.68 -8.83
CA LYS A 331 -3.63 2.91 -8.03
C LYS A 331 -2.23 3.52 -8.10
N TYR A 332 -1.19 2.70 -7.96
CA TYR A 332 0.20 3.17 -8.08
C TYR A 332 0.51 3.67 -9.50
N VAL A 333 0.04 2.96 -10.52
CA VAL A 333 0.24 3.31 -11.92
C VAL A 333 -0.44 4.62 -12.28
N VAL A 334 -1.69 4.83 -11.89
CA VAL A 334 -2.45 6.08 -12.12
C VAL A 334 -1.72 7.26 -11.48
N LEU A 335 -1.30 7.14 -10.21
CA LEU A 335 -0.58 8.20 -9.49
C LEU A 335 0.75 8.60 -10.15
N ASN A 336 1.43 7.68 -10.82
CA ASN A 336 2.76 7.90 -11.41
C ASN A 336 2.76 7.82 -12.95
N PHE A 337 1.58 7.87 -13.59
CA PHE A 337 1.41 7.49 -15.00
C PHE A 337 2.30 8.29 -15.96
N VAL A 338 2.50 9.58 -15.68
CA VAL A 338 3.34 10.49 -16.47
C VAL A 338 4.78 9.98 -16.59
N HIS A 339 5.31 9.39 -15.52
CA HIS A 339 6.65 8.81 -15.49
C HIS A 339 6.65 7.40 -16.07
N ILE A 340 5.65 6.59 -15.72
CA ILE A 340 5.54 5.18 -16.16
C ILE A 340 5.45 5.08 -17.68
N ARG A 341 4.66 5.94 -18.36
CA ARG A 341 4.55 5.90 -19.83
C ARG A 341 5.87 6.16 -20.57
N GLN A 342 6.88 6.70 -19.88
CA GLN A 342 8.20 6.99 -20.45
C GLN A 342 9.19 5.84 -20.27
N THR A 343 8.90 4.88 -19.38
CA THR A 343 9.80 3.76 -19.07
C THR A 343 9.95 2.80 -20.23
N THR A 344 11.05 2.06 -20.24
CA THR A 344 11.29 1.01 -21.23
C THR A 344 10.24 -0.10 -21.11
N GLY A 345 9.86 -0.48 -19.88
CA GLY A 345 8.87 -1.53 -19.67
C GLY A 345 7.50 -1.19 -20.27
N PHE A 346 7.02 0.05 -20.12
CA PHE A 346 5.78 0.47 -20.77
C PHE A 346 5.89 0.49 -22.31
N LYS A 347 7.04 0.92 -22.85
CA LYS A 347 7.29 0.91 -24.30
C LYS A 347 7.37 -0.53 -24.85
N ASN A 348 7.94 -1.46 -24.10
CA ASN A 348 8.02 -2.87 -24.48
C ASN A 348 6.62 -3.50 -24.58
N ILE A 349 5.73 -3.18 -23.62
CA ILE A 349 4.32 -3.60 -23.65
C ILE A 349 3.64 -3.08 -24.93
N LEU A 350 3.89 -1.83 -25.33
CA LEU A 350 3.33 -1.25 -26.55
C LEU A 350 3.84 -1.95 -27.83
N SER A 351 5.09 -2.40 -27.83
CA SER A 351 5.66 -3.16 -28.96
C SER A 351 5.19 -4.61 -29.00
N ASP A 352 4.68 -5.16 -27.89
CA ASP A 352 4.32 -6.57 -27.75
C ASP A 352 2.90 -6.76 -27.20
N LEU A 353 1.93 -6.08 -27.83
CA LEU A 353 0.53 -6.13 -27.39
C LEU A 353 -0.08 -7.54 -27.42
N ALA A 354 0.46 -8.45 -28.24
CA ALA A 354 -0.03 -9.82 -28.33
C ALA A 354 0.16 -10.61 -27.02
N ASN A 355 1.21 -10.32 -26.26
CA ASN A 355 1.48 -10.95 -24.96
C ASN A 355 0.73 -10.27 -23.79
N HIS A 356 -0.07 -9.24 -24.07
CA HIS A 356 -0.85 -8.49 -23.08
C HIS A 356 -2.35 -8.47 -23.43
N PRO A 357 -3.07 -9.59 -23.22
CA PRO A 357 -4.44 -9.76 -23.70
C PRO A 357 -5.44 -8.75 -23.12
N GLN A 358 -5.20 -8.26 -21.90
CA GLN A 358 -6.06 -7.29 -21.21
C GLN A 358 -5.56 -5.84 -21.33
N TYR A 359 -4.62 -5.57 -22.24
CA TYR A 359 -4.03 -4.24 -22.38
C TYR A 359 -5.08 -3.14 -22.56
N ALA A 360 -6.03 -3.33 -23.49
CA ALA A 360 -7.03 -2.32 -23.83
C ALA A 360 -7.98 -2.02 -22.65
N GLU A 361 -8.43 -3.05 -21.94
CA GLU A 361 -9.32 -2.91 -20.78
C GLU A 361 -8.62 -2.17 -19.64
N ILE A 362 -7.40 -2.60 -19.28
CA ILE A 362 -6.62 -1.97 -18.21
C ILE A 362 -6.26 -0.53 -18.57
N LEU A 363 -5.91 -0.25 -19.83
CA LEU A 363 -5.62 1.11 -20.26
C LEU A 363 -6.86 2.01 -20.19
N ASN A 364 -8.03 1.50 -20.60
CA ASN A 364 -9.29 2.24 -20.48
C ASN A 364 -9.63 2.56 -19.01
N GLU A 365 -9.42 1.60 -18.09
CA GLU A 365 -9.58 1.83 -16.64
C GLU A 365 -8.62 2.92 -16.14
N ILE A 366 -7.34 2.86 -16.53
CA ILE A 366 -6.35 3.90 -16.18
C ILE A 366 -6.78 5.27 -16.71
N LEU A 367 -7.25 5.34 -17.97
CA LEU A 367 -7.67 6.60 -18.58
C LEU A 367 -8.94 7.17 -17.91
N ALA A 368 -9.89 6.32 -17.52
CA ALA A 368 -11.08 6.74 -16.80
C ALA A 368 -10.74 7.34 -15.43
N GLU A 369 -9.76 6.77 -14.72
CA GLU A 369 -9.27 7.30 -13.43
C GLU A 369 -8.49 8.61 -13.58
N LEU A 370 -7.74 8.77 -14.68
CA LEU A 370 -6.99 10.00 -14.96
C LEU A 370 -7.89 11.15 -15.46
N PHE A 371 -8.97 10.83 -16.16
CA PHE A 371 -9.91 11.78 -16.75
C PHE A 371 -11.36 11.39 -16.39
N PRO A 372 -11.77 11.55 -15.11
CA PRO A 372 -13.12 11.24 -14.70
C PRO A 372 -14.11 12.10 -15.50
N VAL A 373 -15.01 11.45 -16.22
CA VAL A 373 -16.06 12.13 -17.00
C VAL A 373 -16.96 12.86 -16.02
N THR A 374 -16.90 14.19 -16.01
CA THR A 374 -17.89 15.00 -15.30
C THR A 374 -19.23 14.79 -16.01
N PRO A 375 -20.32 14.43 -15.30
CA PRO A 375 -21.62 14.35 -15.92
C PRO A 375 -21.97 15.75 -16.44
N VAL A 376 -22.02 15.88 -17.77
CA VAL A 376 -22.50 17.09 -18.43
C VAL A 376 -23.95 17.26 -18.00
N ASN A 377 -24.19 18.21 -17.11
CA ASN A 377 -25.53 18.67 -16.78
C ASN A 377 -26.09 19.36 -18.03
N THR A 378 -26.62 18.56 -18.95
CA THR A 378 -27.38 19.06 -20.08
C THR A 378 -28.68 19.61 -19.52
N GLY A 379 -28.64 20.89 -19.13
CA GLY A 379 -29.82 21.66 -18.80
C GLY A 379 -30.80 21.61 -19.97
N LYS A 380 -31.68 20.61 -19.96
CA LYS A 380 -32.89 20.65 -20.76
C LYS A 380 -33.74 21.78 -20.18
N PRO A 381 -34.12 22.80 -20.97
CA PRO A 381 -35.10 23.76 -20.53
C PRO A 381 -36.45 23.02 -20.44
N THR A 382 -37.00 22.93 -19.23
CA THR A 382 -38.38 22.54 -18.99
C THR A 382 -39.28 23.56 -19.67
N LYS A 383 -39.91 23.15 -20.78
CA LYS A 383 -41.11 23.81 -21.30
C LYS A 383 -42.28 23.35 -20.43
N GLU A 384 -42.64 24.15 -19.45
CA GLU A 384 -43.97 24.13 -18.81
C GLU A 384 -44.45 25.57 -18.66
N GLU A 385 -44.94 26.13 -19.76
CA GLU A 385 -45.97 27.17 -19.79
C GLU A 385 -46.75 26.97 -21.09
N ALA A 386 -47.86 26.24 -21.00
CA ALA A 386 -49.07 26.37 -21.81
C ALA A 386 -50.01 25.18 -21.56
N SER A 387 -50.88 25.30 -20.55
CA SER A 387 -52.33 25.11 -20.62
C SER A 387 -52.93 25.17 -19.23
#